data_AF-K1RZR3-F1
#
_entry.id   AF-K1RZR3-F1
#
_cell.length_a   1.000
_cell.length_b   1.000
_cell.length_c   1.000
_cell.angle_alpha   90.00
_cell.angle_beta   90.00
_cell.angle_gamma   90.00
#
_symmetry.space_group_name_H-M   'P 1'
#
loop_
_entity.id
_entity.type
_entity.pdbx_description
1 polymer ?
#
loop_
_entity_poly.entity_id
_entity_poly.type
_entity_poly.pdbx_seq_one_letter_code
_entity_poly.pdbx_strand_id
1 'polypeptide(L)'
;KLNELNLIAKMAKQLKVKPNIGIRIKLASSGSGKWEESGGDASKFGLTSSELLEALDFLEKKDMKDCLKLIHFHIGSQITKIRRIKNALREASQFFVQLNKMGFNIEFVDTGGGMGVDYDGTRSSSSESSVNYSIQEYVNDVVSTFVDVADKHGFPHPNIITETGRSLTAHHSVLIFEVLETASLPEMDDDWEPGEDAHELVKELYDIWDNLSQRSMLEPWHDAQ
;
A
#
# COMPACT_ATOMS: atom_id res chain seq x y z
N LYS A 1 17.84 10.55 -8.35
CA LYS A 1 18.11 11.98 -8.02
C LYS A 1 18.94 12.62 -9.14
N LEU A 2 18.89 13.94 -9.33
CA LEU A 2 19.58 14.60 -10.47
C LEU A 2 21.11 14.37 -10.48
N ASN A 3 21.73 14.35 -9.30
CA ASN A 3 23.16 14.05 -9.15
C ASN A 3 23.58 12.65 -9.63
N GLU A 4 22.66 11.67 -9.62
CA GLU A 4 22.93 10.32 -10.13
C GLU A 4 23.13 10.31 -11.66
N LEU A 5 22.46 11.19 -12.41
CA LEU A 5 22.64 11.27 -13.87
C LEU A 5 24.05 11.68 -14.26
N ASN A 6 24.67 12.59 -13.50
CA ASN A 6 26.07 12.97 -13.70
C ASN A 6 27.00 11.77 -13.49
N LEU A 7 26.74 10.95 -12.46
CA LEU A 7 27.51 9.75 -12.19
C LEU A 7 27.32 8.71 -13.30
N ILE A 8 26.07 8.46 -13.72
CA ILE A 8 25.73 7.53 -14.81
C ILE A 8 26.45 7.93 -16.09
N ALA A 9 26.37 9.21 -16.50
CA ALA A 9 27.04 9.69 -17.70
C ALA A 9 28.57 9.54 -17.62
N LYS A 10 29.16 9.82 -16.45
CA LYS A 10 30.60 9.65 -16.21
C LYS A 10 31.01 8.17 -16.35
N MET A 11 30.28 7.26 -15.70
CA MET A 11 30.57 5.83 -15.73
C MET A 11 30.33 5.23 -17.12
N ALA A 12 29.24 5.59 -17.79
CA ALA A 12 28.92 5.17 -19.16
C ALA A 12 30.06 5.52 -20.13
N LYS A 13 30.62 6.73 -20.02
CA LYS A 13 31.77 7.16 -20.83
C LYS A 13 33.03 6.36 -20.51
N GLN A 14 33.32 6.08 -19.23
CA GLN A 14 34.48 5.30 -18.83
C GLN A 14 34.40 3.84 -19.30
N LEU A 15 33.21 3.25 -19.21
CA LEU A 15 32.94 1.86 -19.60
C LEU A 15 32.64 1.69 -21.10
N LYS A 16 32.49 2.79 -21.84
CA LYS A 16 32.11 2.82 -23.27
C LYS A 16 30.81 2.07 -23.56
N VAL A 17 29.82 2.23 -22.68
CA VAL A 17 28.48 1.63 -22.82
C VAL A 17 27.42 2.70 -22.95
N LYS A 18 26.32 2.35 -23.63
CA LYS A 18 25.11 3.17 -23.66
C LYS A 18 24.15 2.67 -22.57
N PRO A 19 23.87 3.45 -21.52
CA PRO A 19 23.04 2.98 -20.41
C PRO A 19 21.56 3.03 -20.79
N ASN A 20 20.78 2.08 -20.27
CA ASN A 20 19.33 2.22 -20.20
C ASN A 20 18.99 2.96 -18.90
N ILE A 21 18.29 4.08 -19.03
CA ILE A 21 17.96 4.97 -17.92
C ILE A 21 16.44 4.91 -17.70
N GLY A 22 16.07 4.72 -16.43
CA GLY A 22 14.72 4.97 -15.94
C GLY A 22 14.69 6.19 -15.03
N ILE A 23 13.65 7.01 -15.13
CA ILE A 23 13.44 8.14 -14.22
C ILE A 23 12.22 7.89 -13.35
N ARG A 24 12.42 7.92 -12.03
CA ARG A 24 11.33 7.96 -11.07
C ARG A 24 10.78 9.39 -10.97
N ILE A 25 9.48 9.55 -11.20
CA ILE A 25 8.79 10.83 -11.16
C ILE A 25 8.00 10.92 -9.85
N LYS A 26 8.08 12.07 -9.18
CA LYS A 26 7.21 12.39 -8.04
C LYS A 26 5.85 12.79 -8.56
N LEU A 27 4.82 12.11 -8.08
CA LEU A 27 3.43 12.45 -8.36
C LEU A 27 2.90 13.33 -7.23
N ALA A 28 2.12 14.35 -7.57
CA ALA A 28 1.31 15.10 -6.62
C ALA A 28 0.25 14.19 -5.98
N SER A 29 -0.20 13.16 -6.71
CA SER A 29 -1.05 12.10 -6.18
C SER A 29 -0.27 11.19 -5.22
N SER A 30 -0.62 11.23 -3.92
CA SER A 30 0.01 10.42 -2.86
C SER A 30 -0.86 9.25 -2.36
N GLY A 31 -0.19 8.31 -1.67
CA GLY A 31 -0.80 7.19 -0.96
C GLY A 31 -1.61 7.63 0.27
N SER A 32 -1.98 6.68 1.13
CA SER A 32 -2.62 6.98 2.41
C SER A 32 -2.28 5.94 3.46
N GLY A 33 -2.44 6.32 4.74
CA GLY A 33 -2.23 5.44 5.89
C GLY A 33 -0.77 5.34 6.29
N LYS A 34 -0.41 4.28 7.02
CA LYS A 34 0.94 4.06 7.60
C LYS A 34 2.09 4.05 6.60
N TRP A 35 1.82 4.01 5.29
CA TRP A 35 2.82 3.92 4.21
C TRP A 35 2.90 5.20 3.36
N GLU A 36 2.24 6.29 3.75
CA GLU A 36 2.19 7.53 2.99
C GLU A 36 3.58 8.11 2.69
N GLU A 37 4.52 8.07 3.64
CA GLU A 37 5.88 8.60 3.46
C GLU A 37 6.70 7.87 2.36
N SER A 38 6.25 6.68 1.93
CA SER A 38 6.95 5.91 0.91
C SER A 38 6.61 6.32 -0.54
N GLY A 39 5.51 7.07 -0.76
CA GLY A 39 5.00 7.42 -2.08
C GLY A 39 4.54 8.87 -2.23
N GLY A 40 4.27 9.30 -3.47
CA GLY A 40 3.85 10.67 -3.78
C GLY A 40 4.91 11.75 -3.53
N ASP A 41 4.48 13.00 -3.40
CA ASP A 41 5.35 14.18 -3.31
C ASP A 41 6.25 14.19 -2.06
N ALA A 42 5.72 13.65 -0.95
CA ALA A 42 6.44 13.46 0.31
C ALA A 42 7.55 12.38 0.23
N SER A 43 7.63 11.62 -0.86
CA SER A 43 8.64 10.57 -1.01
C SER A 43 10.06 11.15 -1.01
N LYS A 44 10.98 10.45 -0.35
CA LYS A 44 12.43 10.76 -0.37
C LYS A 44 13.09 10.51 -1.73
N PHE A 45 12.37 9.84 -2.64
CA PHE A 45 12.88 9.43 -3.95
C PHE A 45 11.99 9.92 -5.09
N GLY A 46 12.61 10.09 -6.26
CA GLY A 46 11.98 10.64 -7.45
C GLY A 46 12.35 12.09 -7.72
N LEU A 47 12.16 12.50 -8.97
CA LEU A 47 12.34 13.87 -9.42
C LEU A 47 11.00 14.60 -9.41
N THR A 48 10.99 15.81 -8.88
CA THR A 48 9.90 16.78 -9.11
C THR A 48 9.80 17.15 -10.59
N SER A 49 8.71 17.79 -11.01
CA SER A 49 8.57 18.25 -12.41
C SER A 49 9.70 19.17 -12.86
N SER A 50 10.20 20.04 -11.98
CA SER A 50 11.33 20.93 -12.30
C SER A 50 12.63 20.14 -12.47
N GLU A 51 12.94 19.24 -11.53
CA GLU A 51 14.12 18.38 -11.62
C GLU A 51 14.05 17.41 -12.82
N LEU A 52 12.84 16.98 -13.21
CA LEU A 52 12.64 16.18 -14.41
C LEU A 52 13.04 17.00 -15.64
N LEU A 53 12.60 18.24 -15.79
CA LEU A 53 12.99 19.09 -16.92
C LEU A 53 14.51 19.30 -16.97
N GLU A 54 15.15 19.53 -15.83
CA GLU A 54 16.62 19.61 -15.73
C GLU A 54 17.30 18.31 -16.15
N ALA A 55 16.74 17.15 -15.77
CA ALA A 55 17.23 15.84 -16.18
C ALA A 55 17.12 15.62 -17.69
N LEU A 56 16.00 16.03 -18.31
CA LEU A 56 15.79 15.93 -19.75
C LEU A 56 16.78 16.80 -20.53
N ASP A 57 16.95 18.06 -20.12
CA ASP A 57 17.94 18.98 -20.72
C ASP A 57 19.37 18.44 -20.56
N PHE A 58 19.70 17.86 -19.41
CA PHE A 58 20.98 17.18 -19.21
C PHE A 58 21.20 16.02 -20.19
N LEU A 59 20.19 15.17 -20.39
CA LEU A 59 20.27 14.03 -21.31
C LEU A 59 20.44 14.49 -22.76
N GLU A 60 19.73 15.54 -23.18
CA GLU A 60 19.89 16.12 -24.53
C GLU A 60 21.30 16.70 -24.73
N LYS A 61 21.80 17.49 -23.78
CA LYS A 61 23.16 18.06 -23.84
C LYS A 61 24.27 17.03 -23.87
N LYS A 62 23.99 15.80 -23.39
CA LYS A 62 24.94 14.68 -23.39
C LYS A 62 24.76 13.71 -24.56
N ASP A 63 23.83 13.99 -25.48
CA ASP A 63 23.46 13.09 -26.58
C ASP A 63 23.01 11.71 -26.07
N MET A 64 22.25 11.73 -24.96
CA MET A 64 21.74 10.55 -24.25
C MET A 64 20.20 10.48 -24.27
N LYS A 65 19.55 11.21 -25.19
CA LYS A 65 18.09 11.29 -25.26
C LYS A 65 17.42 9.92 -25.40
N ASP A 66 17.98 9.07 -26.25
CA ASP A 66 17.47 7.72 -26.50
C ASP A 66 17.89 6.70 -25.43
N CYS A 67 18.69 7.11 -24.42
CA CYS A 67 18.99 6.29 -23.25
C CYS A 67 17.83 6.26 -22.26
N LEU A 68 16.95 7.27 -22.25
CA LEU A 68 15.78 7.28 -21.39
C LEU A 68 14.72 6.34 -21.95
N LYS A 69 14.54 5.18 -21.31
CA LYS A 69 13.61 4.14 -21.77
C LYS A 69 12.39 3.98 -20.88
N LEU A 70 12.49 4.36 -19.62
CA LEU A 70 11.52 4.00 -18.60
C LEU A 70 11.13 5.22 -17.75
N ILE A 71 9.82 5.35 -17.49
CA ILE A 71 9.33 6.16 -16.38
C ILE A 71 8.83 5.25 -15.27
N HIS A 72 9.11 5.63 -14.03
CA HIS A 72 8.70 4.91 -12.84
C HIS A 72 7.95 5.84 -11.91
N PHE A 73 6.94 5.34 -11.22
CA PHE A 73 6.33 6.02 -10.08
C PHE A 73 5.94 5.01 -9.01
N HIS A 74 5.88 5.46 -7.76
CA HIS A 74 5.47 4.62 -6.64
C HIS A 74 4.63 5.43 -5.67
N ILE A 75 3.40 4.96 -5.44
CA ILE A 75 2.41 5.64 -4.59
C ILE A 75 2.33 5.07 -3.17
N GLY A 76 3.16 4.09 -2.85
CA GLY A 76 3.23 3.44 -1.54
C GLY A 76 2.77 1.99 -1.56
N SER A 77 2.80 1.34 -0.41
CA SER A 77 2.34 -0.05 -0.21
C SER A 77 0.90 -0.10 0.30
N GLN A 78 0.18 -1.20 0.04
CA GLN A 78 -1.15 -1.46 0.56
C GLN A 78 -2.14 -0.31 0.26
N ILE A 79 -2.26 0.06 -1.01
CA ILE A 79 -3.21 1.10 -1.40
C ILE A 79 -4.61 0.51 -1.31
N THR A 80 -5.40 0.92 -0.32
CA THR A 80 -6.71 0.31 -0.04
C THR A 80 -7.82 0.76 -0.98
N LYS A 81 -7.62 1.89 -1.68
CA LYS A 81 -8.63 2.55 -2.53
C LYS A 81 -8.21 2.61 -3.99
N ILE A 82 -8.96 1.95 -4.88
CA ILE A 82 -8.69 1.96 -6.32
C ILE A 82 -8.66 3.36 -6.93
N ARG A 83 -9.50 4.27 -6.42
CA ARG A 83 -9.54 5.67 -6.86
C ARG A 83 -8.18 6.38 -6.73
N ARG A 84 -7.38 6.03 -5.72
CA ARG A 84 -6.02 6.61 -5.57
C ARG A 84 -5.08 6.12 -6.66
N ILE A 85 -5.15 4.83 -6.99
CA ILE A 85 -4.40 4.21 -8.09
C ILE A 85 -4.78 4.89 -9.41
N LYS A 86 -6.08 5.05 -9.70
CA LYS A 86 -6.59 5.76 -10.89
C LYS A 86 -6.06 7.19 -11.02
N ASN A 87 -6.04 7.93 -9.91
CA ASN A 87 -5.53 9.31 -9.93
C ASN A 87 -4.04 9.36 -10.27
N ALA A 88 -3.25 8.47 -9.66
CA ALA A 88 -1.82 8.37 -9.94
C ALA A 88 -1.53 7.93 -11.38
N LEU A 89 -2.27 6.95 -11.90
CA LEU A 89 -2.17 6.51 -13.28
C LEU A 89 -2.49 7.64 -14.26
N ARG A 90 -3.54 8.42 -13.98
CA ARG A 90 -3.91 9.58 -14.82
C ARG A 90 -2.82 10.65 -14.83
N GLU A 91 -2.17 10.89 -13.70
CA GLU A 91 -1.07 11.84 -13.62
C GLU A 91 0.18 11.31 -14.36
N ALA A 92 0.56 10.06 -14.11
CA ALA A 92 1.68 9.40 -14.78
C ALA A 92 1.49 9.32 -16.31
N SER A 93 0.25 9.11 -16.78
CA SER A 93 -0.05 9.09 -18.21
C SER A 93 0.17 10.44 -18.87
N GLN A 94 0.00 11.56 -18.16
CA GLN A 94 0.38 12.88 -18.68
C GLN A 94 1.89 12.99 -18.86
N PHE A 95 2.68 12.52 -17.90
CA PHE A 95 4.15 12.49 -18.04
C PHE A 95 4.58 11.63 -19.23
N PHE A 96 4.00 10.43 -19.38
CA PHE A 96 4.23 9.57 -20.55
C PHE A 96 3.96 10.32 -21.87
N VAL A 97 2.83 11.00 -21.97
CA VAL A 97 2.47 11.77 -23.17
C VAL A 97 3.46 12.90 -23.43
N GLN A 98 3.81 13.70 -22.43
CA GLN A 98 4.70 14.85 -22.63
C GLN A 98 6.11 14.42 -23.02
N LEU A 99 6.66 13.37 -22.39
CA LEU A 99 7.98 12.84 -22.71
C LEU A 99 8.06 12.29 -24.14
N ASN A 100 7.01 11.59 -24.59
CA ASN A 100 6.93 11.13 -25.97
C ASN A 100 6.79 12.29 -26.97
N LYS A 101 5.99 13.33 -26.66
CA LYS A 101 5.93 14.55 -27.49
C LYS A 101 7.27 15.28 -27.60
N MET A 102 8.07 15.23 -26.54
CA MET A 102 9.43 15.76 -26.53
C MET A 102 10.42 14.85 -27.29
N GLY A 103 10.01 13.66 -27.74
CA GLY A 103 10.81 12.75 -28.56
C GLY A 103 11.72 11.81 -27.75
N PHE A 104 11.45 11.59 -26.46
CA PHE A 104 12.21 10.63 -25.65
C PHE A 104 11.81 9.16 -25.92
N ASN A 105 10.69 8.91 -26.59
CA ASN A 105 10.22 7.57 -26.99
C ASN A 105 10.24 6.56 -25.83
N ILE A 106 9.43 6.82 -24.81
CA ILE A 106 9.40 6.00 -23.59
C ILE A 106 8.84 4.61 -23.92
N GLU A 107 9.64 3.57 -23.68
CA GLU A 107 9.32 2.17 -24.00
C GLU A 107 8.66 1.43 -22.83
N PHE A 108 8.93 1.87 -21.60
CA PHE A 108 8.45 1.23 -20.38
C PHE A 108 7.78 2.22 -19.44
N VAL A 109 6.63 1.80 -18.89
CA VAL A 109 6.00 2.48 -17.76
C VAL A 109 5.93 1.50 -16.61
N ASP A 110 6.63 1.85 -15.53
CA ASP A 110 6.63 1.10 -14.30
C ASP A 110 5.74 1.78 -13.28
N THR A 111 4.66 1.09 -12.89
CA THR A 111 3.69 1.60 -11.92
C THR A 111 4.14 1.42 -10.47
N GLY A 112 5.30 0.79 -10.26
CA GLY A 112 5.79 0.37 -8.96
C GLY A 112 4.85 -0.64 -8.30
N GLY A 113 5.00 -0.79 -6.99
CA GLY A 113 4.07 -1.55 -6.16
C GLY A 113 2.77 -0.81 -5.82
N GLY A 114 2.06 -1.30 -4.80
CA GLY A 114 0.89 -0.64 -4.22
C GLY A 114 -0.41 -1.43 -4.33
N MET A 115 -0.46 -2.46 -5.19
CA MET A 115 -1.53 -3.46 -5.15
C MET A 115 -1.57 -4.08 -3.75
N GLY A 116 -2.68 -3.85 -3.06
CA GLY A 116 -2.89 -4.32 -1.69
C GLY A 116 -3.43 -5.74 -1.65
N VAL A 117 -3.46 -6.28 -0.45
CA VAL A 117 -3.98 -7.60 -0.14
C VAL A 117 -5.14 -7.47 0.84
N ASP A 118 -6.19 -8.26 0.63
CA ASP A 118 -7.33 -8.35 1.54
C ASP A 118 -7.00 -9.33 2.68
N TYR A 119 -6.51 -8.80 3.80
CA TYR A 119 -6.10 -9.62 4.96
C TYR A 119 -7.26 -9.97 5.89
N ASP A 120 -8.28 -9.11 5.99
CA ASP A 120 -9.43 -9.33 6.87
C ASP A 120 -10.66 -9.91 6.15
N GLY A 121 -10.60 -10.04 4.82
CA GLY A 121 -11.65 -10.65 4.00
C GLY A 121 -12.87 -9.76 3.76
N THR A 122 -12.83 -8.50 4.18
CA THR A 122 -13.98 -7.59 4.12
C THR A 122 -14.17 -6.97 2.73
N ARG A 123 -13.18 -7.05 1.83
CA ARG A 123 -13.14 -6.32 0.56
C ARG A 123 -13.52 -4.84 0.68
N SER A 124 -13.04 -4.20 1.73
CA SER A 124 -13.40 -2.82 2.06
C SER A 124 -12.18 -1.93 2.17
N SER A 125 -12.38 -0.64 1.89
CA SER A 125 -11.38 0.39 2.16
C SER A 125 -11.63 1.16 3.47
N SER A 126 -12.59 0.67 4.28
CA SER A 126 -12.83 1.18 5.64
C SER A 126 -11.76 0.72 6.63
N SER A 127 -11.15 -0.44 6.37
CA SER A 127 -10.02 -1.01 7.10
C SER A 127 -8.71 -0.68 6.38
N GLU A 128 -7.62 -0.53 7.13
CA GLU A 128 -6.26 -0.45 6.56
C GLU A 128 -5.73 -1.82 6.09
N SER A 129 -6.37 -2.90 6.55
CA SER A 129 -5.99 -4.30 6.29
C SER A 129 -6.70 -4.92 5.09
N SER A 130 -7.47 -4.14 4.33
CA SER A 130 -8.22 -4.63 3.16
C SER A 130 -8.16 -3.67 1.98
N VAL A 131 -8.72 -4.10 0.84
CA VAL A 131 -8.77 -3.37 -0.42
C VAL A 131 -10.18 -3.37 -0.98
N ASN A 132 -10.58 -2.28 -1.65
CA ASN A 132 -11.89 -2.18 -2.28
C ASN A 132 -11.91 -2.52 -3.78
N TYR A 133 -10.94 -3.32 -4.25
CA TYR A 133 -10.79 -3.68 -5.66
C TYR A 133 -10.26 -5.09 -5.83
N SER A 134 -10.44 -5.63 -7.03
CA SER A 134 -9.86 -6.91 -7.43
C SER A 134 -8.54 -6.74 -8.19
N ILE A 135 -7.74 -7.81 -8.29
CA ILE A 135 -6.56 -7.85 -9.15
C ILE A 135 -6.94 -7.51 -10.60
N GLN A 136 -8.07 -8.03 -11.09
CA GLN A 136 -8.54 -7.75 -12.45
C GLN A 136 -8.87 -6.28 -12.67
N GLU A 137 -9.53 -5.64 -11.70
CA GLU A 137 -9.83 -4.20 -11.76
C GLU A 137 -8.54 -3.37 -11.80
N TYR A 138 -7.57 -3.69 -10.94
CA TYR A 138 -6.25 -3.06 -10.96
C TYR A 138 -5.56 -3.19 -12.32
N VAL A 139 -5.50 -4.40 -12.88
CA VAL A 139 -4.88 -4.65 -14.19
C VAL A 139 -5.61 -3.89 -15.30
N ASN A 140 -6.94 -3.92 -15.30
CA ASN A 140 -7.75 -3.20 -16.29
C ASN A 140 -7.45 -1.70 -16.24
N ASP A 141 -7.44 -1.10 -15.06
CA ASP A 141 -7.22 0.34 -14.89
C ASP A 141 -5.81 0.76 -15.33
N VAL A 142 -4.79 -0.06 -15.02
CA VAL A 142 -3.41 0.21 -15.45
C VAL A 142 -3.31 0.13 -16.98
N VAL A 143 -3.78 -0.97 -17.58
CA VAL A 143 -3.66 -1.21 -19.02
C VAL A 143 -4.47 -0.19 -19.82
N SER A 144 -5.75 0.01 -19.47
CA SER A 144 -6.62 0.92 -20.20
C SER A 144 -6.08 2.34 -20.19
N THR A 145 -5.53 2.81 -19.05
CA THR A 145 -5.00 4.16 -18.95
C THR A 145 -3.88 4.43 -19.96
N PHE A 146 -2.94 3.49 -20.13
CA PHE A 146 -1.81 3.69 -21.05
C PHE A 146 -2.15 3.39 -22.51
N VAL A 147 -3.04 2.43 -22.77
CA VAL A 147 -3.58 2.17 -24.12
C VAL A 147 -4.34 3.40 -24.62
N ASP A 148 -5.27 3.93 -23.83
CA ASP A 148 -6.11 5.06 -24.23
C ASP A 148 -5.28 6.30 -24.59
N VAL A 149 -4.25 6.63 -23.78
CA VAL A 149 -3.40 7.80 -24.07
C VAL A 149 -2.45 7.54 -25.24
N ALA A 150 -1.96 6.31 -25.41
CA ALA A 150 -1.09 5.97 -26.53
C ALA A 150 -1.87 6.05 -27.86
N ASP A 151 -3.05 5.44 -27.93
CA ASP A 151 -3.93 5.48 -29.10
C ASP A 151 -4.34 6.91 -29.46
N LYS A 152 -4.76 7.69 -28.46
CA LYS A 152 -5.18 9.09 -28.66
C LYS A 152 -4.08 9.96 -29.26
N HIS A 153 -2.82 9.65 -28.96
CA HIS A 153 -1.67 10.43 -29.43
C HIS A 153 -0.89 9.76 -30.57
N GLY A 154 -1.28 8.56 -30.99
CA GLY A 154 -0.58 7.78 -32.02
C GLY A 154 0.82 7.31 -31.57
N PHE A 155 1.02 7.10 -30.27
CA PHE A 155 2.26 6.55 -29.74
C PHE A 155 2.23 5.02 -29.72
N PRO A 156 3.38 4.34 -29.84
CA PRO A 156 3.47 2.93 -29.53
C PRO A 156 3.00 2.66 -28.10
N HIS A 157 2.31 1.53 -27.90
CA HIS A 157 1.92 1.10 -26.57
C HIS A 157 3.17 0.80 -25.74
N PRO A 158 3.30 1.36 -24.52
CA PRO A 158 4.45 1.06 -23.67
C PRO A 158 4.33 -0.35 -23.09
N ASN A 159 5.47 -0.95 -22.78
CA ASN A 159 5.53 -2.12 -21.92
C ASN A 159 5.22 -1.70 -20.48
N ILE A 160 4.28 -2.38 -19.84
CA ILE A 160 3.85 -2.06 -18.48
C ILE A 160 4.56 -2.99 -17.50
N ILE A 161 5.18 -2.40 -16.48
CA ILE A 161 5.80 -3.11 -15.36
C ILE A 161 5.03 -2.78 -14.08
N THR A 162 4.90 -3.77 -13.21
CA THR A 162 4.31 -3.61 -11.87
C THR A 162 5.15 -4.39 -10.85
N GLU A 163 5.43 -3.77 -9.71
CA GLU A 163 6.34 -4.29 -8.67
C GLU A 163 5.54 -4.78 -7.44
N THR A 164 4.54 -5.63 -7.66
CA THR A 164 3.53 -6.01 -6.65
C THR A 164 4.02 -7.08 -5.67
N GLY A 165 5.16 -6.84 -5.02
CA GLY A 165 5.82 -7.79 -4.13
C GLY A 165 4.91 -8.32 -3.01
N ARG A 166 4.17 -7.44 -2.33
CA ARG A 166 3.21 -7.85 -1.26
C ARG A 166 2.15 -8.80 -1.78
N SER A 167 1.56 -8.52 -2.95
CA SER A 167 0.50 -9.36 -3.50
C SER A 167 1.01 -10.75 -3.90
N LEU A 168 2.26 -10.85 -4.34
CA LEU A 168 2.89 -12.12 -4.69
C LEU A 168 3.21 -12.96 -3.45
N THR A 169 3.67 -12.33 -2.36
CA THR A 169 4.20 -13.04 -1.20
C THR A 169 3.24 -13.12 0.00
N ALA A 170 2.12 -12.40 0.04
CA ALA A 170 1.32 -12.35 1.26
C ALA A 170 0.81 -13.72 1.75
N HIS A 171 0.46 -14.63 0.83
CA HIS A 171 -0.22 -15.89 1.17
C HIS A 171 0.68 -17.14 1.14
N HIS A 172 1.99 -16.99 0.89
CA HIS A 172 2.88 -18.15 0.68
C HIS A 172 3.39 -18.80 1.96
N SER A 173 3.15 -18.20 3.14
CA SER A 173 3.69 -18.65 4.42
C SER A 173 2.63 -18.57 5.52
N VAL A 174 2.67 -19.56 6.43
CA VAL A 174 1.80 -19.66 7.60
C VAL A 174 2.68 -19.90 8.82
N LEU A 175 2.49 -19.11 9.88
CA LEU A 175 3.13 -19.32 11.18
C LEU A 175 2.26 -20.23 12.03
N ILE A 176 2.79 -21.39 12.42
CA ILE A 176 2.09 -22.39 13.24
C ILE A 176 2.87 -22.56 14.55
N PHE A 177 2.19 -22.44 15.67
CA PHE A 177 2.73 -22.67 17.01
C PHE A 177 1.64 -23.26 17.91
N GLU A 178 2.07 -24.00 18.93
CA GLU A 178 1.17 -24.61 19.92
C GLU A 178 0.84 -23.60 21.03
N VAL A 179 -0.39 -23.67 21.55
CA VAL A 179 -0.76 -22.96 22.78
C VAL A 179 -0.21 -23.75 23.96
N LEU A 180 0.70 -23.14 24.71
CA LEU A 180 1.40 -23.83 25.82
C LEU A 180 0.56 -23.87 27.10
N GLU A 181 -0.19 -22.80 27.38
CA GLU A 181 -0.99 -22.65 28.58
C GLU A 181 -2.16 -21.70 28.30
N THR A 182 -3.29 -21.93 28.96
CA THR A 182 -4.47 -21.07 28.92
C THR A 182 -4.83 -20.67 30.34
N ALA A 183 -5.05 -19.37 30.57
CA ALA A 183 -5.69 -18.91 31.79
C ALA A 183 -7.20 -18.83 31.56
N SER A 184 -7.98 -19.43 32.44
CA SER A 184 -9.44 -19.26 32.50
C SER A 184 -9.81 -18.39 33.71
N LEU A 185 -11.02 -17.82 33.67
CA LEU A 185 -11.59 -17.23 34.88
C LEU A 185 -11.75 -18.34 35.94
N PRO A 186 -11.58 -18.03 37.24
CA PRO A 186 -11.90 -18.97 38.30
C PRO A 186 -13.39 -19.33 38.21
N GLU A 187 -13.69 -20.62 38.19
CA GLU A 187 -15.04 -21.15 38.27
C GLU A 187 -15.32 -21.55 39.71
N MET A 188 -16.53 -21.27 40.18
CA MET A 188 -17.04 -21.75 41.46
C MET A 188 -17.94 -22.95 41.17
N ASP A 189 -17.84 -24.02 41.97
CA ASP A 189 -18.69 -25.19 41.80
C ASP A 189 -20.17 -24.81 41.99
N ASP A 190 -21.07 -25.40 41.19
CA ASP A 190 -22.51 -25.10 41.22
C ASP A 190 -23.17 -25.47 42.57
N ASP A 191 -22.57 -26.38 43.33
CA ASP A 191 -23.01 -26.83 44.66
C ASP A 191 -22.27 -26.14 45.80
N TRP A 192 -21.43 -25.14 45.50
CA TRP A 192 -20.77 -24.35 46.52
C TRP A 192 -21.77 -23.48 47.26
N GLU A 193 -21.69 -23.47 48.59
CA GLU A 193 -22.45 -22.58 49.48
C GLU A 193 -21.47 -21.89 50.46
N PRO A 194 -21.72 -20.63 50.83
CA PRO A 194 -20.89 -19.94 51.83
C PRO A 194 -21.05 -20.60 53.21
N GLY A 195 -19.93 -20.94 53.86
CA GLY A 195 -19.92 -21.48 55.21
C GLY A 195 -20.48 -20.51 56.28
N GLU A 196 -20.83 -21.03 57.46
CA GLU A 196 -21.38 -20.20 58.56
C GLU A 196 -20.45 -19.05 58.96
N ASP A 197 -19.14 -19.28 58.90
CA ASP A 197 -18.07 -18.32 59.22
C ASP A 197 -17.65 -17.42 58.04
N ALA A 198 -18.26 -17.56 56.86
CA ALA A 198 -17.99 -16.71 55.71
C ALA A 198 -18.35 -15.24 56.00
N HIS A 199 -17.53 -14.33 55.45
CA HIS A 199 -17.74 -12.88 55.57
C HIS A 199 -19.09 -12.46 54.97
N GLU A 200 -19.73 -11.43 55.53
CA GLU A 200 -21.05 -10.93 55.12
C GLU A 200 -21.12 -10.63 53.61
N LEU A 201 -20.16 -9.88 53.06
CA LEU A 201 -20.02 -9.63 51.62
C LEU A 201 -20.03 -10.90 50.73
N VAL A 202 -19.48 -12.02 51.21
CA VAL A 202 -19.48 -13.28 50.44
C VAL A 202 -20.88 -13.88 50.39
N LYS A 203 -21.65 -13.75 51.49
CA LYS A 203 -23.05 -14.19 51.56
C LYS A 203 -23.94 -13.29 50.71
N GLU A 204 -23.72 -11.97 50.72
CA GLU A 204 -24.42 -11.02 49.85
C GLU A 204 -24.19 -11.33 48.35
N LEU A 205 -22.94 -11.59 47.95
CA LEU A 205 -22.63 -11.98 46.58
C LEU A 205 -23.28 -13.33 46.18
N TYR A 206 -23.36 -14.27 47.12
CA TYR A 206 -24.06 -15.54 46.89
C TYR A 206 -25.58 -15.34 46.74
N ASP A 207 -26.21 -14.51 47.58
CA ASP A 207 -27.63 -14.19 47.50
C ASP A 207 -27.97 -13.49 46.18
N ILE A 208 -27.11 -12.58 45.71
CA ILE A 208 -27.22 -11.93 44.40
C ILE A 208 -27.19 -12.98 43.28
N TRP A 209 -26.27 -13.96 43.36
CA TRP A 209 -26.12 -15.05 42.40
C TRP A 209 -27.33 -15.98 42.36
N ASP A 210 -27.82 -16.45 43.52
CA ASP A 210 -28.94 -17.40 43.62
C ASP A 210 -30.27 -16.78 43.15
N ASN A 211 -30.41 -15.46 43.28
CA ASN A 211 -31.62 -14.72 42.90
C ASN A 211 -31.52 -14.03 41.52
N LEU A 212 -30.53 -14.37 40.69
CA LEU A 212 -30.39 -13.79 39.36
C LEU A 212 -31.63 -14.03 38.50
N SER A 213 -32.22 -12.94 37.99
CA SER A 213 -33.36 -13.00 37.08
C SER A 213 -33.09 -12.20 35.80
N GLN A 214 -33.59 -12.69 34.67
CA GLN A 214 -33.49 -11.98 33.38
C GLN A 214 -34.10 -10.57 33.40
N ARG A 215 -35.06 -10.31 34.32
CA ARG A 215 -35.76 -9.03 34.40
C ARG A 215 -35.05 -7.99 35.24
N SER A 216 -34.18 -8.40 36.16
CA SER A 216 -33.51 -7.51 37.12
C SER A 216 -31.99 -7.43 36.94
N MET A 217 -31.38 -8.23 36.05
CA MET A 217 -29.94 -8.45 35.89
C MET A 217 -28.99 -7.23 35.98
N LEU A 218 -29.46 -6.02 35.66
CA LEU A 218 -28.64 -4.81 35.75
C LEU A 218 -28.32 -4.40 37.19
N GLU A 219 -29.28 -4.54 38.12
CA GLU A 219 -29.09 -4.20 39.53
C GLU A 219 -28.14 -5.19 40.23
N PRO A 220 -28.33 -6.54 40.16
CA PRO A 220 -27.34 -7.54 40.55
C PRO A 220 -25.94 -7.32 39.99
N TRP A 221 -25.82 -6.85 38.75
CA TRP A 221 -24.51 -6.57 38.14
C TRP A 221 -23.82 -5.34 38.78
N HIS A 222 -24.57 -4.29 39.14
CA HIS A 222 -24.02 -3.15 39.88
C HIS A 222 -23.65 -3.54 41.31
N ASP A 223 -24.48 -4.33 41.97
CA ASP A 223 -24.29 -4.72 43.36
C ASP A 223 -23.10 -5.68 43.54
N ALA A 224 -22.77 -6.46 42.50
CA ALA A 224 -21.63 -7.39 42.49
C ALA A 224 -20.28 -6.76 42.05
N GLN A 225 -20.27 -5.50 41.60
CA GLN A 225 -19.07 -4.78 41.11
C GLN A 225 -18.31 -4.07 42.24
#